data_AF-A0A1Y1UQK5-F1
#
_entry.id   AF-A0A1Y1UQK5-F1
#
_cell.length_a   1.000
_cell.length_b   1.000
_cell.length_c   1.000
_cell.angle_alpha   90.00
_cell.angle_beta   90.00
_cell.angle_gamma   90.00
#
_symmetry.space_group_name_H-M   'P 1'
#
loop_
_entity.id
_entity.type
_entity.pdbx_description
1 polymer ?
#
loop_
_entity_poly.entity_id
_entity_poly.type
_entity_poly.pdbx_seq_one_letter_code
_entity_poly.pdbx_strand_id
1 'polypeptide(L)'
;MVGLLDIFKSPNADILVKGNDLKFLGFDFNSDEKFYSTFGSPFSNSPMINTKTNFKLPECYKVQQKPFSALSKITRFSEEILFYMFYNMPQTYFQEAAAQELFNRKWRYHKKYSLWFSKEPGNDVVLKGDGYEKGVYIIYDPISLKQVKTECTLYYALLEDRSNSVVYNPYTISK
;
A
#
# COMPACT_ATOMS: atom_id res chain seq x y z
N MET A 1 0.24 3.49 -51.04
CA MET A 1 0.10 3.53 -49.56
C MET A 1 1.45 3.13 -48.92
N VAL A 2 2.52 3.90 -49.16
CA VAL A 2 3.90 3.55 -48.73
C VAL A 2 4.39 4.43 -47.57
N GLY A 3 3.87 5.66 -47.45
CA GLY A 3 4.31 6.62 -46.44
C GLY A 3 4.03 6.21 -44.99
N LEU A 4 2.92 5.53 -44.71
CA LEU A 4 2.58 5.12 -43.34
C LEU A 4 3.58 4.09 -42.79
N LEU A 5 3.97 3.11 -43.63
CA LEU A 5 4.91 2.06 -43.23
C LEU A 5 6.32 2.61 -42.96
N ASP A 6 6.72 3.64 -43.70
CA ASP A 6 8.00 4.34 -43.53
C ASP A 6 8.03 5.12 -42.20
N ILE A 7 6.91 5.77 -41.86
CA ILE A 7 6.75 6.48 -40.58
C ILE A 7 6.81 5.50 -39.40
N PHE A 8 6.22 4.31 -39.50
CA PHE A 8 6.31 3.28 -38.44
C PHE A 8 7.74 2.75 -38.23
N LYS A 9 8.53 2.66 -39.30
CA LYS A 9 9.93 2.18 -39.27
C LYS A 9 10.91 3.24 -38.80
N SER A 10 10.53 4.51 -38.81
CA SER A 10 11.37 5.59 -38.31
C SER A 10 11.68 5.40 -36.81
N PRO A 11 12.94 5.62 -36.38
CA PRO A 11 13.34 5.47 -34.99
C PRO A 11 12.67 6.52 -34.06
N ASN A 12 12.19 7.63 -34.62
CA ASN A 12 11.47 8.70 -33.94
C ASN A 12 9.95 8.60 -34.13
N ALA A 13 9.40 7.44 -34.48
CA ALA A 13 7.96 7.31 -34.63
C ALA A 13 7.27 7.65 -33.30
N ASP A 14 6.63 8.83 -33.29
CA ASP A 14 6.03 9.44 -32.11
C ASP A 14 4.90 8.59 -31.53
N ILE A 15 4.55 8.90 -30.28
CA ILE A 15 3.41 8.33 -29.55
C ILE A 15 2.11 8.40 -30.38
N LEU A 16 1.97 9.40 -31.25
CA LEU A 16 0.82 9.57 -32.15
C LEU A 16 0.74 8.52 -33.26
N VAL A 17 1.88 7.97 -33.70
CA VAL A 17 1.96 6.97 -34.77
C VAL A 17 1.87 5.56 -34.20
N LYS A 18 2.65 5.28 -33.15
CA LYS A 18 2.73 3.94 -32.54
C LYS A 18 1.64 3.67 -31.51
N GLY A 19 0.99 4.72 -31.00
CA GLY A 19 0.07 4.63 -29.87
C GLY A 19 0.81 4.38 -28.55
N ASN A 20 0.05 4.44 -27.46
CA ASN A 20 0.53 4.05 -26.14
C ASN A 20 -0.44 3.05 -25.53
N ASP A 21 0.06 2.10 -24.75
CA ASP A 21 -0.81 1.13 -24.07
C ASP A 21 -1.50 1.81 -22.88
N LEU A 22 -2.80 2.05 -23.02
CA LEU A 22 -3.61 2.75 -22.04
C LEU A 22 -3.84 1.92 -20.76
N LYS A 23 -3.54 0.62 -20.76
CA LYS A 23 -3.62 -0.21 -19.55
C LYS A 23 -2.62 0.24 -18.47
N PHE A 24 -1.51 0.87 -18.87
CA PHE A 24 -0.55 1.44 -17.93
C PHE A 24 -1.08 2.67 -17.17
N LEU A 25 -2.21 3.24 -17.60
CA LEU A 25 -2.85 4.36 -16.91
C LEU A 25 -3.66 3.93 -15.68
N GLY A 26 -3.70 2.63 -15.36
CA GLY A 26 -4.34 2.13 -14.14
C GLY A 26 -5.87 2.14 -14.18
N PHE A 27 -6.46 2.25 -15.38
CA PHE A 27 -7.91 2.14 -15.58
C PHE A 27 -8.32 0.69 -15.79
N ASP A 28 -9.37 0.27 -15.07
CA ASP A 28 -10.00 -1.03 -15.31
C ASP A 28 -11.06 -0.91 -16.41
N PHE A 29 -10.66 -1.18 -17.65
CA PHE A 29 -11.54 -1.17 -18.82
C PHE A 29 -12.50 -2.38 -18.87
N ASN A 30 -12.36 -3.35 -17.97
CA ASN A 30 -13.26 -4.51 -17.92
C ASN A 30 -14.46 -4.29 -16.99
N SER A 31 -14.52 -3.16 -16.29
CA SER A 31 -15.64 -2.81 -15.42
C SER A 31 -16.75 -2.07 -16.19
N ASP A 32 -18.01 -2.42 -15.93
CA ASP A 32 -19.19 -1.70 -16.46
C ASP A 32 -19.45 -0.37 -15.70
N GLU A 33 -18.63 -0.04 -14.71
CA GLU A 33 -18.77 1.18 -13.90
C GLU A 33 -18.13 2.40 -14.58
N LYS A 34 -18.71 3.58 -14.34
CA LYS A 34 -18.22 4.83 -14.93
C LYS A 34 -16.95 5.30 -14.23
N PHE A 35 -15.84 5.37 -14.95
CA PHE A 35 -14.50 5.71 -14.43
C PHE A 35 -14.35 7.14 -13.86
N TYR A 36 -15.26 8.08 -14.15
CA TYR A 36 -15.13 9.46 -13.65
C TYR A 36 -15.26 9.59 -12.14
N SER A 37 -15.85 8.60 -11.45
CA SER A 37 -16.02 8.61 -10.00
C SER A 37 -14.68 8.44 -9.28
N THR A 38 -13.79 7.64 -9.86
CA THR A 38 -12.44 7.32 -9.35
C THR A 38 -11.33 8.10 -10.06
N PHE A 39 -11.68 8.87 -11.10
CA PHE A 39 -10.74 9.73 -11.83
C PHE A 39 -10.19 10.83 -10.91
N GLY A 40 -8.93 10.69 -10.52
CA GLY A 40 -8.28 11.60 -9.60
C GLY A 40 -7.79 12.89 -10.24
N SER A 41 -6.91 12.75 -11.24
CA SER A 41 -6.27 13.86 -11.96
C SER A 41 -5.66 13.33 -13.26
N PRO A 42 -5.56 14.14 -14.32
CA PRO A 42 -4.91 13.74 -15.58
C PRO A 42 -3.45 13.28 -15.43
N PHE A 43 -2.78 13.62 -14.32
CA PHE A 43 -1.41 13.21 -14.03
C PHE A 43 -1.30 12.19 -12.89
N SER A 44 -2.43 11.76 -12.32
CA SER A 44 -2.41 10.76 -11.24
C SER A 44 -2.29 9.37 -11.82
N ASN A 45 -1.25 8.64 -11.41
CA ASN A 45 -1.05 7.24 -11.81
C ASN A 45 -1.91 6.26 -10.98
N SER A 46 -2.66 6.75 -10.01
CA SER A 46 -3.54 5.96 -9.16
C SER A 46 -4.96 6.55 -9.14
N PRO A 47 -6.02 5.72 -9.20
CA PRO A 47 -7.38 6.19 -8.98
C PRO A 47 -7.49 6.80 -7.58
N MET A 48 -8.26 7.88 -7.43
CA MET A 48 -8.51 8.44 -6.12
C MET A 48 -9.49 7.54 -5.36
N ILE A 49 -9.16 7.20 -4.11
CA ILE A 49 -10.11 6.64 -3.16
C ILE A 49 -11.20 7.71 -2.96
N ASN A 50 -12.37 7.47 -3.54
CA ASN A 50 -13.57 8.31 -3.55
C ASN A 50 -13.64 9.39 -2.44
N THR A 51 -13.08 10.58 -2.70
CA THR A 51 -13.25 11.74 -1.79
C THR A 51 -14.47 12.58 -2.14
N LYS A 52 -15.05 12.40 -3.34
CA LYS A 52 -16.28 13.06 -3.77
C LYS A 52 -17.43 12.06 -3.76
N THR A 53 -17.84 11.65 -2.57
CA THR A 53 -19.14 11.01 -2.43
C THR A 53 -20.23 12.08 -2.55
N ASN A 54 -21.29 11.82 -3.32
CA ASN A 54 -22.44 12.74 -3.48
C ASN A 54 -23.30 12.86 -2.19
N PHE A 55 -22.77 12.46 -1.04
CA PHE A 55 -23.48 12.53 0.24
C PHE A 55 -23.30 13.92 0.85
N LYS A 56 -24.41 14.65 1.02
CA LYS A 56 -24.41 15.91 1.77
C LYS A 56 -24.20 15.59 3.25
N LEU A 57 -22.96 15.69 3.71
CA LEU A 57 -22.64 15.56 5.13
C LEU A 57 -23.23 16.75 5.91
N PRO A 58 -23.99 16.52 6.99
CA PRO A 58 -24.42 17.58 7.90
C PRO A 58 -23.22 18.37 8.43
N GLU A 59 -23.40 19.66 8.72
CA GLU A 59 -22.31 20.55 9.14
C GLU A 59 -21.66 20.13 10.46
N CYS A 60 -22.40 19.47 11.36
CA CYS A 60 -21.86 18.96 12.62
C CYS A 60 -20.76 17.89 12.45
N TYR A 61 -20.68 17.24 11.28
CA TYR A 61 -19.61 16.29 10.95
C TYR A 61 -18.41 16.94 10.25
N LYS A 62 -18.53 18.20 9.81
CA LYS A 62 -17.42 18.97 9.21
C LYS A 62 -16.55 19.57 10.32
N VAL A 63 -15.98 18.69 11.13
CA VAL A 63 -15.04 19.11 12.17
C VAL A 63 -13.74 19.51 11.48
N GLN A 64 -13.41 20.81 11.48
CA GLN A 64 -12.06 21.25 11.22
C GLN A 64 -11.17 20.76 12.36
N GLN A 65 -10.64 19.54 12.21
CA GLN A 65 -9.64 19.07 13.15
C GLN A 65 -8.44 20.00 13.01
N LYS A 66 -8.09 20.71 14.10
CA LYS A 66 -6.76 21.31 14.27
C LYS A 66 -5.75 20.25 13.83
N PRO A 67 -4.65 20.58 13.12
CA PRO A 67 -3.69 19.58 12.64
C PRO A 67 -2.99 18.93 13.84
N PHE A 68 -3.71 18.04 14.50
CA PHE A 68 -3.21 17.12 15.46
C PHE A 68 -2.44 16.15 14.60
N SER A 69 -1.11 16.22 14.64
CA SER A 69 -0.26 15.29 13.91
C SER A 69 -0.64 13.90 14.40
N ALA A 70 -1.52 13.19 13.68
CA ALA A 70 -2.03 11.88 14.08
C ALA A 70 -0.87 10.90 14.31
N LEU A 71 0.24 11.16 13.62
CA LEU A 71 1.55 10.52 13.78
C LEU A 71 2.08 10.59 15.21
N SER A 72 1.86 11.68 15.95
CA SER A 72 2.32 11.80 17.35
C SER A 72 1.67 10.80 18.31
N LYS A 73 0.49 10.26 17.95
CA LYS A 73 -0.24 9.27 18.75
C LYS A 73 -0.33 7.91 18.06
N ILE A 74 0.48 7.66 17.02
CA ILE A 74 0.39 6.43 16.23
C ILE A 74 0.59 5.16 17.05
N THR A 75 1.40 5.24 18.11
CA THR A 75 1.61 4.18 19.10
C THR A 75 0.34 3.74 19.83
N ARG A 76 -0.69 4.59 19.90
CA ARG A 76 -1.99 4.30 20.54
C ARG A 76 -3.00 3.65 19.62
N PHE A 77 -2.75 3.57 18.31
CA PHE A 77 -3.69 2.99 17.38
C PHE A 77 -3.74 1.46 17.49
N SER A 78 -4.91 0.87 17.22
CA SER A 78 -5.04 -0.59 17.10
C SER A 78 -4.32 -1.08 15.85
N GLU A 79 -3.97 -2.37 15.82
CA GLU A 79 -3.31 -2.98 14.65
C GLU A 79 -4.16 -2.86 13.38
N GLU A 80 -5.49 -3.01 13.49
CA GLU A 80 -6.44 -2.83 12.39
C GLU A 80 -6.32 -1.45 11.74
N ILE A 81 -6.20 -0.39 12.54
CA ILE A 81 -6.04 0.97 12.04
C ILE A 81 -4.66 1.11 11.37
N LEU A 82 -3.60 0.52 11.94
CA LEU A 82 -2.28 0.54 11.31
C LEU A 82 -2.29 -0.16 9.95
N PHE A 83 -2.94 -1.32 9.84
CA PHE A 83 -3.11 -2.01 8.57
C PHE A 83 -3.94 -1.19 7.59
N TYR A 84 -5.06 -0.62 8.04
CA TYR A 84 -5.89 0.26 7.21
C TYR A 84 -5.06 1.41 6.64
N MET A 85 -4.28 2.10 7.47
CA MET A 85 -3.41 3.20 7.02
C MET A 85 -2.36 2.72 6.02
N PHE A 86 -1.75 1.55 6.25
CA PHE A 86 -0.73 1.00 5.36
C PHE A 86 -1.25 0.67 3.96
N TYR A 87 -2.44 0.07 3.85
CA TYR A 87 -3.01 -0.34 2.56
C TYR A 87 -3.79 0.77 1.85
N ASN A 88 -4.40 1.72 2.58
CA ASN A 88 -5.27 2.74 2.00
C ASN A 88 -4.57 4.10 1.77
N MET A 89 -3.36 4.31 2.29
CA MET A 89 -2.62 5.57 2.08
C MET A 89 -1.24 5.35 1.45
N PRO A 90 -1.16 4.76 0.24
CA PRO A 90 0.12 4.49 -0.41
C PRO A 90 0.90 5.77 -0.70
N GLN A 91 2.24 5.68 -0.65
CA GLN A 91 3.17 6.78 -0.93
C GLN A 91 3.02 7.99 0.01
N THR A 92 2.37 7.81 1.16
CA THR A 92 2.25 8.85 2.17
C THR A 92 3.17 8.56 3.35
N TYR A 93 3.50 9.62 4.09
CA TYR A 93 4.23 9.50 5.33
C TYR A 93 3.49 8.62 6.38
N PHE A 94 2.15 8.55 6.31
CA PHE A 94 1.35 7.70 7.18
C PHE A 94 1.58 6.21 6.92
N GLN A 95 1.88 5.81 5.68
CA GLN A 95 2.19 4.42 5.35
C GLN A 95 3.47 3.97 6.05
N GLU A 96 4.53 4.77 5.98
CA GLU A 96 5.81 4.42 6.63
C GLU A 96 5.67 4.40 8.15
N ALA A 97 4.99 5.41 8.72
CA ALA A 97 4.77 5.45 10.16
C ALA A 97 3.96 4.24 10.66
N ALA A 98 2.92 3.83 9.92
CA ALA A 98 2.14 2.64 10.27
C ALA A 98 2.98 1.36 10.17
N ALA A 99 3.82 1.26 9.15
CA ALA A 99 4.68 0.11 8.93
C ALA A 99 5.78 -0.01 10.01
N GLN A 100 6.33 1.12 10.47
CA GLN A 100 7.28 1.17 11.58
C GLN A 100 6.63 0.71 12.89
N GLU A 101 5.42 1.18 13.20
CA GLU A 101 4.67 0.71 14.38
C GLU A 101 4.32 -0.78 14.32
N LEU A 102 3.91 -1.29 13.16
CA LEU A 102 3.69 -2.72 12.96
C LEU A 102 4.98 -3.51 13.20
N PHE A 103 6.11 -3.03 12.69
CA PHE A 103 7.41 -3.67 12.91
C PHE A 103 7.80 -3.72 14.40
N ASN A 104 7.57 -2.63 15.13
CA ASN A 104 7.77 -2.54 16.58
C ASN A 104 6.87 -3.55 17.35
N ARG A 105 5.68 -3.82 16.83
CA ARG A 105 4.73 -4.82 17.35
C ARG A 105 5.02 -6.25 16.87
N LYS A 106 6.24 -6.51 16.37
CA LYS A 106 6.72 -7.82 15.88
C LYS A 106 6.02 -8.32 14.62
N TRP A 107 5.30 -7.47 13.90
CA TRP A 107 4.83 -7.79 12.57
C TRP A 107 5.97 -7.70 11.55
N ARG A 108 5.95 -8.57 10.56
CA ARG A 108 6.93 -8.62 9.47
C ARG A 108 6.21 -8.66 8.14
N TYR A 109 6.67 -7.85 7.20
CA TYR A 109 6.07 -7.77 5.88
C TYR A 109 6.71 -8.80 4.95
N HIS A 110 5.88 -9.58 4.25
CA HIS A 110 6.33 -10.59 3.30
C HIS A 110 6.27 -10.04 1.87
N LYS A 111 7.44 -9.78 1.26
CA LYS A 111 7.56 -9.07 -0.02
C LYS A 111 6.79 -9.71 -1.18
N LYS A 112 6.74 -11.05 -1.21
CA LYS A 112 6.08 -11.79 -2.31
C LYS A 112 4.55 -11.82 -2.19
N TYR A 113 4.03 -11.86 -0.95
CA TYR A 113 2.59 -11.94 -0.73
C TYR A 113 1.98 -10.56 -0.50
N SER A 114 2.82 -9.57 -0.20
CA SER A 114 2.42 -8.23 0.17
C SER A 114 1.51 -8.19 1.41
N LEU A 115 1.72 -9.14 2.33
CA LEU A 115 0.94 -9.31 3.57
C LEU A 115 1.83 -9.21 4.79
N TRP A 116 1.21 -8.91 5.94
CA TRP A 116 1.86 -8.84 7.24
C TRP A 116 1.68 -10.13 8.02
N PHE A 117 2.78 -10.60 8.62
CA PHE A 117 2.87 -11.85 9.38
C PHE A 117 3.32 -11.53 10.81
N SER A 118 2.74 -12.20 11.79
CA SER A 118 3.19 -12.17 13.19
C SER A 118 3.26 -13.58 13.74
N LYS A 119 4.18 -13.81 14.68
CA LYS A 119 4.28 -15.09 15.38
C LYS A 119 3.16 -15.18 16.41
N GLU A 120 2.49 -16.32 16.47
CA GLU A 120 1.51 -16.57 17.52
C GLU A 120 2.22 -16.59 18.89
N PRO A 121 1.79 -15.77 19.86
CA PRO A 121 2.39 -15.77 21.19
C PRO A 121 2.14 -17.12 21.87
N GLY A 122 3.23 -17.85 22.17
CA GLY A 122 3.18 -19.16 22.84
C GLY A 122 3.26 -20.37 21.91
N ASN A 123 3.36 -20.17 20.59
CA ASN A 123 3.62 -21.24 19.64
C ASN A 123 5.02 -21.06 19.06
N ASP A 124 6.01 -21.66 19.71
CA ASP A 124 7.39 -21.60 19.26
C ASP A 124 7.55 -22.38 17.95
N VAL A 125 8.30 -21.78 17.03
CA VAL A 125 8.60 -22.31 15.69
C VAL A 125 8.92 -23.82 15.75
N VAL A 126 8.12 -24.63 15.06
CA VAL A 126 8.20 -26.09 15.08
C VAL A 126 9.50 -26.57 14.45
N LEU A 127 10.00 -25.87 13.41
CA LEU A 127 11.27 -26.19 12.74
C LEU A 127 11.96 -24.90 12.25
N LYS A 128 13.20 -24.66 12.70
CA LYS A 128 14.10 -23.65 12.15
C LYS A 128 15.16 -24.35 11.30
N GLY A 129 15.16 -24.09 10.00
CA GLY A 129 16.22 -24.46 9.08
C GLY A 129 17.16 -23.29 8.81
N ASP A 130 18.23 -23.54 8.05
CA ASP A 130 19.16 -22.50 7.65
C ASP A 130 18.49 -21.59 6.60
N GLY A 131 18.01 -20.42 7.04
CA GLY A 131 17.34 -19.44 6.17
C GLY A 131 15.81 -19.51 6.09
N TYR A 132 15.16 -20.46 6.77
CA TYR A 132 13.70 -20.56 6.81
C TYR A 132 13.18 -21.05 8.17
N GLU A 133 11.96 -20.68 8.50
CA GLU A 133 11.25 -21.19 9.67
C GLU A 133 9.86 -21.70 9.27
N LYS A 134 9.43 -22.82 9.86
CA LYS A 134 8.09 -23.36 9.70
C LYS A 134 7.36 -23.33 11.02
N GLY A 135 6.16 -22.78 11.02
CA GLY A 135 5.33 -22.65 12.21
C GLY A 135 3.95 -22.09 11.90
N VAL A 136 3.19 -21.81 12.95
CA VAL A 136 1.87 -21.17 12.84
C VAL A 136 2.06 -19.66 12.95
N TYR A 137 1.58 -18.94 11.93
CA TYR A 137 1.65 -17.48 11.86
C TYR A 137 0.26 -16.90 11.81
N ILE A 138 0.14 -15.71 12.39
CA ILE A 138 -1.02 -14.84 12.25
C ILE A 138 -0.77 -13.96 11.03
N ILE A 139 -1.63 -14.06 10.03
CA ILE A 139 -1.56 -13.30 8.79
C ILE A 139 -2.72 -12.32 8.77
N TYR A 140 -2.47 -11.05 8.47
CA TYR A 140 -3.55 -10.09 8.26
C TYR A 140 -3.96 -10.05 6.80
N ASP A 141 -5.24 -10.34 6.52
CA ASP A 141 -5.82 -10.23 5.19
C ASP A 141 -6.52 -8.86 5.01
N PRO A 142 -6.02 -7.98 4.12
CA PRO A 142 -6.61 -6.66 3.88
C PRO A 142 -7.96 -6.71 3.17
N ILE A 143 -8.30 -7.81 2.49
CA ILE A 143 -9.57 -7.95 1.76
C ILE A 143 -10.69 -8.30 2.72
N SER A 144 -10.47 -9.30 3.57
CA SER A 144 -11.45 -9.71 4.58
C SER A 144 -11.39 -8.90 5.88
N LEU A 145 -10.39 -8.03 6.03
CA LEU A 145 -10.09 -7.24 7.24
C LEU A 145 -9.99 -8.12 8.50
N LYS A 146 -9.43 -9.32 8.36
CA LYS A 146 -9.34 -10.31 9.43
C LYS A 146 -7.93 -10.85 9.59
N GLN A 147 -7.63 -11.26 10.81
CA GLN A 147 -6.42 -12.02 11.13
C GLN A 147 -6.70 -13.51 10.99
N VAL A 148 -5.93 -14.20 10.17
CA VAL A 148 -6.07 -15.63 9.88
C VAL A 148 -4.83 -16.37 10.39
N LYS A 149 -5.04 -17.42 11.19
CA LYS A 149 -3.97 -18.30 11.66
C LYS A 149 -3.71 -19.37 10.63
N THR A 150 -2.48 -19.48 10.15
CA THR A 150 -2.11 -20.44 9.11
C THR A 150 -0.73 -21.02 9.39
N GLU A 151 -0.57 -22.33 9.18
CA GLU A 151 0.75 -22.96 9.16
C GLU A 151 1.45 -22.63 7.84
N CYS A 152 2.61 -22.00 7.90
CA CYS A 152 3.38 -21.68 6.70
C CYS A 152 4.89 -21.77 6.93
N THR A 153 5.62 -21.88 5.83
CA THR A 153 7.08 -21.80 5.82
C THR A 153 7.49 -20.41 5.41
N LEU A 154 8.14 -19.70 6.33
CA LEU A 154 8.62 -18.34 6.17
C LEU A 154 10.10 -18.38 5.77
N TYR A 155 10.42 -17.88 4.58
CA TYR A 155 11.81 -17.72 4.13
C TYR A 155 12.31 -16.33 4.54
N TYR A 156 13.40 -16.26 5.30
CA TYR A 156 13.91 -14.96 5.79
C TYR A 156 14.30 -14.02 4.64
N ALA A 157 14.74 -14.55 3.51
CA ALA A 157 15.04 -13.75 2.30
C ALA A 157 13.84 -13.00 1.72
N LEU A 158 12.62 -13.50 1.94
CA LEU A 158 11.38 -12.90 1.45
C LEU A 158 10.77 -11.89 2.44
N LEU A 159 11.35 -11.77 3.64
CA LEU A 159 10.94 -10.78 4.61
C LEU A 159 11.58 -9.42 4.30
N GLU A 160 10.83 -8.37 4.62
CA GLU A 160 11.34 -7.01 4.68
C GLU A 160 12.35 -6.89 5.85
N ASP A 161 13.53 -6.37 5.53
CA ASP A 161 14.47 -5.88 6.54
C ASP A 161 14.30 -4.37 6.67
N ARG A 162 13.92 -3.93 7.87
CA ARG A 162 13.70 -2.51 8.18
C ARG A 162 14.94 -1.82 8.75
N SER A 163 16.11 -2.47 8.77
CA SER A 163 17.37 -1.87 9.20
C SER A 163 17.71 -0.53 8.50
N ASN A 164 17.18 -0.32 7.29
CA ASN A 164 17.39 0.89 6.47
C ASN A 164 16.22 1.89 6.46
N SER A 165 15.19 1.75 7.33
CA SER A 165 14.11 2.73 7.37
C SER A 165 14.65 4.08 7.86
N VAL A 166 14.46 5.13 7.05
CA VAL A 166 14.85 6.50 7.40
C VAL A 166 14.13 6.88 8.69
N VAL A 167 14.87 6.90 9.80
CA VAL A 167 14.34 7.22 11.12
C VAL A 167 13.69 8.59 11.04
N TYR A 168 12.38 8.63 11.22
CA TYR A 168 11.68 9.89 11.36
C TYR A 168 12.12 10.61 12.62
N ASN A 169 12.79 11.73 12.42
CA ASN A 169 13.02 12.70 13.47
C ASN A 169 11.90 13.76 13.39
N PRO A 170 10.94 13.78 14.32
CA PRO A 170 9.87 14.78 14.32
C PRO A 170 10.37 16.23 14.48
N TYR A 171 11.68 16.44 14.69
CA TYR A 171 12.30 17.74 14.90
C TYR A 171 13.03 18.33 13.68
N THR A 172 13.11 17.64 12.53
CA THR A 172 13.74 18.19 11.31
C THR A 172 12.78 19.02 10.44
N ILE A 173 11.92 19.82 11.08
CA ILE A 173 11.32 21.00 10.44
C ILE A 173 11.82 22.21 11.23
N SER A 174 13.09 22.57 11.00
CA SER A 174 13.60 23.90 11.33
C SER A 174 14.80 24.23 10.47
N LYS A 175 14.53 24.80 9.29
CA LYS A 175 15.03 26.09 8.80
C LYS A 175 14.67 26.28 7.34
#